data_AF-A0A447UR05-F1
#
_entry.id   AF-A0A447UR05-F1
#
_cell.length_a   1.000
_cell.length_b   1.000
_cell.length_c   1.000
_cell.angle_alpha   90.00
_cell.angle_beta   90.00
_cell.angle_gamma   90.00
#
_symmetry.space_group_name_H-M   'P 1'
#
loop_
_entity.id
_entity.type
_entity.pdbx_description
1 polymer ?
#
loop_
_entity_poly.entity_id
_entity_poly.type
_entity_poly.pdbx_seq_one_letter_code
_entity_poly.pdbx_strand_id
1 'polypeptide(L)'
;MNHAALVFGREDSGLTNEELALADVLTGVPMVADYPSLNLGQAVMVYCYQLAGLMQQLAKQTEVTDAPQLQALRTRVSQLLATLDVADDIKLADWLQQRLGLSGQRDTAMLHRLLHDIEKNITK
;
A
#
# COMPACT_ATOMS: atom_id res chain seq x y z
N MET A 1 14.82 5.44 -20.02
CA MET A 1 13.70 4.50 -20.29
C MET A 1 12.85 4.44 -19.04
N ASN A 2 11.53 4.64 -19.12
CA ASN A 2 10.65 4.75 -17.94
C ASN A 2 9.59 3.65 -17.83
N HIS A 3 9.62 2.66 -18.71
CA HIS A 3 8.66 1.56 -18.73
C HIS A 3 9.38 0.23 -18.92
N ALA A 4 8.85 -0.80 -18.28
CA ALA A 4 9.27 -2.18 -18.44
C ALA A 4 8.03 -3.04 -18.64
N ALA A 5 8.18 -4.13 -19.38
CA ALA A 5 7.15 -5.15 -19.56
C ALA A 5 7.68 -6.47 -19.02
N LEU A 6 6.85 -7.21 -18.31
CA LEU A 6 7.09 -8.62 -18.02
C LEU A 6 6.31 -9.45 -19.04
N VAL A 7 7.01 -10.32 -19.76
CA VAL A 7 6.41 -11.20 -20.76
C VAL A 7 6.44 -12.63 -20.24
N PHE A 8 5.27 -13.28 -20.24
CA PHE A 8 5.13 -14.68 -19.88
C PHE A 8 4.69 -15.48 -21.10
N GLY A 9 5.25 -16.68 -21.24
CA GLY A 9 4.89 -17.60 -22.31
C GLY A 9 3.59 -18.35 -22.05
N ARG A 10 3.22 -19.20 -23.01
CA ARG A 10 2.08 -20.10 -22.88
C ARG A 10 2.33 -21.13 -21.77
N GLU A 11 1.28 -21.61 -21.12
CA GLU A 11 1.40 -22.57 -20.00
C GLU A 11 2.10 -23.87 -20.42
N ASP A 12 1.73 -24.41 -21.58
CA ASP A 12 2.23 -25.73 -22.02
C ASP A 12 3.59 -25.66 -22.71
N SER A 13 3.92 -24.52 -23.34
CA SER A 13 5.04 -24.42 -24.27
C SER A 13 6.02 -23.28 -23.98
N GLY A 14 5.73 -22.43 -22.99
CA GLY A 14 6.54 -21.26 -22.67
C GLY A 14 6.61 -20.25 -23.83
N LEU A 15 7.72 -19.51 -23.85
CA LEU A 15 8.12 -18.61 -24.94
C LEU A 15 9.01 -19.38 -25.92
N THR A 16 8.83 -19.12 -27.21
CA THR A 16 9.70 -19.60 -28.26
C THR A 16 11.07 -18.92 -28.19
N ASN A 17 12.10 -19.55 -28.78
CA ASN A 17 13.43 -18.96 -28.85
C ASN A 17 13.45 -17.61 -29.60
N GLU A 18 12.57 -17.45 -30.59
CA GLU A 18 12.40 -16.20 -31.32
C GLU A 18 11.83 -15.09 -30.41
N GLU A 19 10.84 -15.41 -29.58
CA GLU A 19 10.27 -14.47 -28.60
C GLU A 19 11.28 -14.14 -27.49
N LEU A 20 12.05 -15.13 -27.01
CA LEU A 20 13.11 -14.90 -26.01
C LEU A 20 14.21 -13.97 -26.54
N ALA A 21 14.55 -14.09 -27.83
CA ALA A 21 15.56 -13.23 -28.46
C ALA A 21 15.13 -11.74 -28.54
N LEU A 22 13.83 -11.43 -28.39
CA LEU A 22 13.31 -10.07 -28.34
C LEU A 22 13.38 -9.45 -26.93
N ALA A 23 13.62 -10.24 -25.88
CA ALA A 23 13.64 -9.75 -24.51
C ALA A 23 15.01 -9.16 -24.15
N ASP A 24 15.01 -7.98 -23.52
CA ASP A 24 16.23 -7.34 -23.03
C ASP A 24 16.89 -8.13 -21.88
N VAL A 25 16.08 -8.82 -21.07
CA VAL A 25 16.52 -9.57 -19.89
C VAL A 25 15.74 -10.88 -19.82
N LEU A 26 16.48 -11.98 -19.69
CA LEU A 26 15.93 -13.30 -19.42
C LEU A 26 16.06 -13.63 -17.94
N THR A 27 14.96 -14.06 -17.33
CA THR A 27 14.89 -14.37 -15.89
C THR A 27 14.01 -15.60 -15.65
N GLY A 28 14.31 -16.35 -14.58
CA GLY A 28 13.57 -17.53 -14.17
C GLY A 28 13.47 -17.62 -12.65
N VAL A 29 12.46 -18.33 -12.16
CA VAL A 29 12.33 -18.63 -10.73
C VAL A 29 13.30 -19.77 -10.40
N PRO A 30 14.22 -19.62 -9.43
CA PRO A 30 15.08 -20.72 -9.00
C PRO A 30 14.24 -21.87 -8.47
N MET A 31 14.49 -23.08 -8.94
CA MET A 31 13.73 -24.25 -8.55
C MET A 31 14.65 -25.38 -8.08
N VAL A 32 14.12 -26.26 -7.22
CA VAL A 32 14.90 -27.30 -6.53
C VAL A 32 15.22 -28.53 -7.39
N ALA A 33 14.43 -28.79 -8.43
CA ALA A 33 14.61 -29.92 -9.34
C ALA A 33 15.07 -29.44 -10.73
N ASP A 34 15.55 -30.37 -11.56
CA ASP A 34 16.02 -30.06 -12.92
C ASP A 34 14.89 -29.84 -13.94
N TYR A 35 13.69 -30.39 -13.69
CA TYR A 35 12.47 -30.18 -14.51
C TYR A 35 11.22 -29.76 -13.73
N PRO A 36 11.22 -28.61 -13.03
CA PRO A 36 10.05 -28.08 -12.38
C PRO A 36 9.40 -27.05 -13.29
N SER A 37 8.18 -27.33 -13.76
CA SER A 37 7.34 -26.33 -14.38
C SER A 37 6.45 -25.70 -13.31
N LEU A 38 6.46 -24.37 -13.24
CA LEU A 38 5.41 -23.63 -12.57
C LEU A 38 4.27 -23.47 -13.56
N ASN A 39 3.04 -23.61 -13.07
CA ASN A 39 1.89 -23.13 -13.82
C ASN A 39 2.05 -21.61 -14.04
N LEU A 40 1.55 -21.11 -15.18
CA LEU A 40 1.65 -19.69 -15.56
C LEU A 40 1.20 -18.75 -14.44
N GLY A 41 0.08 -19.04 -13.78
CA GLY A 41 -0.43 -18.25 -12.65
C GLY A 41 0.52 -18.21 -11.45
N GLN A 42 1.23 -19.31 -11.18
CA GLN A 42 2.23 -19.35 -10.10
C GLN A 42 3.46 -18.50 -10.46
N ALA A 43 3.93 -18.60 -11.70
CA ALA A 43 5.03 -17.77 -12.18
C ALA A 43 4.67 -16.28 -12.07
N VAL A 44 3.47 -15.89 -12.54
CA VAL A 44 2.96 -14.51 -12.43
C VAL A 44 2.91 -14.06 -10.97
N MET A 45 2.37 -14.89 -10.07
CA MET A 45 2.28 -14.57 -8.64
C MET A 45 3.66 -14.29 -8.03
N VAL A 46 4.65 -15.16 -8.26
CA VAL A 46 6.00 -15.03 -7.69
C VAL A 46 6.66 -13.73 -8.15
N TYR A 47 6.59 -13.41 -9.45
CA TYR A 47 7.16 -12.17 -9.98
C TYR A 47 6.46 -10.94 -9.42
N CYS A 48 5.12 -10.92 -9.39
CA CYS A 48 4.36 -9.81 -8.81
C CYS A 48 4.72 -9.61 -7.33
N TYR A 49 4.83 -10.69 -6.55
CA TYR A 49 5.20 -10.62 -5.15
C TYR A 49 6.61 -10.06 -4.95
N GLN A 50 7.59 -10.54 -5.73
CA GLN A 50 8.97 -10.05 -5.66
C GLN A 50 9.09 -8.57 -6.03
N LEU A 51 8.30 -8.09 -7.00
CA LEU A 51 8.29 -6.70 -7.44
C LEU A 51 7.45 -5.78 -6.54
N ALA A 52 6.51 -6.32 -5.75
CA ALA A 52 5.65 -5.52 -4.87
C ALA A 52 6.45 -4.65 -3.88
N GLY A 53 7.60 -5.13 -3.41
CA GLY A 53 8.50 -4.36 -2.53
C GLY A 53 9.02 -3.07 -3.18
N LEU A 54 9.30 -3.10 -4.49
CA LEU A 54 9.75 -1.92 -5.24
C LEU A 54 8.63 -0.89 -5.41
N MET A 55 7.39 -1.36 -5.60
CA MET A 55 6.21 -0.48 -5.68
C MET A 55 5.92 0.21 -4.34
N GLN A 56 6.08 -0.51 -3.22
CA GLN A 56 5.94 0.08 -1.89
C GLN A 56 7.02 1.12 -1.60
N GLN A 57 8.26 0.93 -2.06
CA GLN A 57 9.31 1.94 -1.91
C GLN A 57 9.02 3.21 -2.72
N LEU A 58 8.49 3.09 -3.94
CA LEU A 58 8.10 4.23 -4.76
C LEU A 58 6.94 5.02 -4.11
N ALA A 59 5.94 4.33 -3.55
CA ALA A 59 4.85 4.96 -2.81
C ALA A 59 5.33 5.63 -1.52
N LYS A 60 6.24 4.98 -0.78
CA LYS A 60 6.77 5.49 0.50
C LYS A 60 7.71 6.70 0.33
N GLN A 61 8.39 6.82 -0.80
CA GLN A 61 9.16 8.03 -1.14
C GLN A 61 8.28 9.26 -1.40
N THR A 62 6.97 9.07 -1.62
CA THR A 62 6.02 10.17 -1.85
C THR A 62 5.36 10.66 -0.55
N GLU A 63 5.38 9.87 0.52
CA GLU A 63 4.69 10.21 1.78
C GLU A 63 5.68 10.33 2.94
N VAL A 64 6.35 11.48 3.02
CA VAL A 64 6.85 11.96 4.30
C VAL A 64 5.64 12.53 5.05
N THR A 65 4.94 11.68 5.80
CA THR A 65 3.94 12.15 6.75
C THR A 65 4.64 13.04 7.77
N ASP A 66 4.25 14.31 7.82
CA ASP A 66 4.76 15.27 8.77
C ASP A 66 4.33 14.82 10.19
N ALA A 67 5.23 14.13 10.90
CA ALA A 67 5.00 13.59 12.24
C ALA A 67 4.27 14.54 13.20
N PRO A 68 4.60 15.85 13.28
CA PRO A 68 3.84 16.80 14.11
C PRO A 68 2.38 16.96 13.68
N GLN A 69 2.07 16.88 12.38
CA GLN A 69 0.72 17.05 11.85
C GLN A 69 -0.18 15.85 12.20
N LEU A 70 0.35 14.63 12.10
CA LEU A 70 -0.34 13.42 12.56
C LEU A 70 -0.59 13.44 14.07
N GLN A 71 0.37 13.91 14.87
CA GLN A 71 0.21 14.01 16.31
C GLN A 71 -0.88 15.02 16.69
N ALA A 72 -0.91 16.18 16.03
CA ALA A 72 -1.97 17.18 16.21
C ALA A 72 -3.36 16.61 15.85
N LEU A 73 -3.45 15.81 14.77
CA LEU A 73 -4.70 15.16 14.37
C LEU A 73 -5.19 14.18 15.45
N ARG A 74 -4.29 13.33 15.97
CA ARG A 74 -4.63 12.37 17.03
C ARG A 74 -5.17 13.07 18.28
N THR A 75 -4.52 14.15 18.71
CA THR A 75 -4.98 14.93 19.87
C THR A 75 -6.37 15.51 19.65
N ARG A 76 -6.65 16.09 18.47
CA ARG A 76 -7.98 16.65 18.15
C ARG A 76 -9.06 15.58 18.10
N VAL A 77 -8.79 14.42 17.52
CA VAL A 77 -9.73 13.29 17.51
C VAL A 77 -10.06 12.83 18.93
N SER A 78 -9.05 12.68 19.80
CA SER A 78 -9.29 12.31 21.19
C SER A 78 -10.14 13.34 21.95
N GLN A 79 -9.91 14.64 21.71
CA GLN A 79 -10.74 15.71 22.29
C GLN A 79 -12.18 15.66 21.77
N LEU A 80 -12.37 15.40 20.47
CA LEU A 80 -13.70 15.26 19.90
C LEU A 80 -14.46 14.06 20.49
N LEU A 81 -13.80 12.91 20.65
CA LEU A 81 -14.41 11.72 21.28
C LEU A 81 -14.87 12.00 22.72
N ALA A 82 -14.07 12.76 23.48
CA ALA A 82 -14.46 13.21 24.82
C ALA A 82 -15.64 14.19 24.78
N THR A 83 -15.67 15.11 23.81
CA THR A 83 -16.76 16.09 23.64
C THR A 83 -18.08 15.41 23.26
N LEU A 84 -18.01 14.32 22.48
CA LEU A 84 -19.17 13.54 22.05
C LEU A 84 -19.63 12.50 23.07
N ASP A 85 -18.96 12.39 24.24
CA ASP A 85 -19.25 11.39 25.27
C ASP A 85 -19.11 9.93 24.78
N VAL A 86 -18.16 9.68 23.86
CA VAL A 86 -17.87 8.35 23.29
C VAL A 86 -16.49 7.83 23.75
N ALA A 87 -15.79 8.58 24.60
CA ALA A 87 -14.43 8.24 25.03
C ALA A 87 -14.34 6.90 25.80
N ASP A 88 -15.44 6.44 26.41
CA ASP A 88 -15.49 5.17 27.13
C ASP A 88 -15.48 3.94 26.21
N ASP A 89 -15.73 4.11 24.90
CA ASP A 89 -15.50 3.05 23.91
C ASP A 89 -14.01 2.95 23.57
N ILE A 90 -13.27 2.33 24.49
CA ILE A 90 -11.81 2.14 24.39
C ILE A 90 -11.43 1.41 23.10
N LYS A 91 -12.24 0.44 22.64
CA LYS A 91 -11.95 -0.32 21.42
C LYS A 91 -12.02 0.56 20.18
N LEU A 92 -13.06 1.40 20.10
CA LEU A 92 -13.21 2.36 19.02
C LEU A 92 -12.09 3.41 19.03
N ALA A 93 -11.75 3.93 20.21
CA ALA A 93 -10.68 4.91 20.36
C ALA A 93 -9.31 4.34 19.92
N ASP A 94 -8.96 3.13 20.37
CA ASP A 94 -7.73 2.45 19.98
C ASP A 94 -7.69 2.14 18.49
N TRP A 95 -8.80 1.64 17.93
CA TRP A 95 -8.92 1.37 16.50
C TRP A 95 -8.71 2.63 15.67
N LEU A 96 -9.32 3.76 16.07
CA LEU A 96 -9.13 5.05 15.40
C LEU A 96 -7.67 5.50 15.47
N GLN A 97 -7.03 5.44 16.64
CA GLN A 97 -5.62 5.86 16.78
C GLN A 97 -4.65 5.04 15.92
N GLN A 98 -4.89 3.73 15.82
CA GLN A 98 -4.13 2.83 14.95
C GLN A 98 -4.33 3.20 13.48
N ARG A 99 -5.58 3.42 13.04
CA ARG A 99 -5.90 3.77 11.65
C ARG A 99 -5.35 5.13 11.22
N LEU A 100 -5.42 6.13 12.10
CA LEU A 100 -4.80 7.43 11.86
C LEU A 100 -3.29 7.30 11.63
N GLY A 101 -2.63 6.37 12.33
CA GLY A 101 -1.19 6.11 12.16
C GLY A 101 -0.78 5.55 10.80
N LEU A 102 -1.73 5.03 10.02
CA LEU A 102 -1.53 4.51 8.67
C LEU A 102 -1.95 5.51 7.59
N SER A 103 -2.42 6.70 7.97
CA SER A 103 -2.93 7.70 7.04
C SER A 103 -1.79 8.49 6.39
N GLY A 104 -1.86 8.65 5.07
CA GLY A 104 -0.93 9.48 4.30
C GLY A 104 -1.14 10.98 4.57
N GLN A 105 -0.25 11.81 4.01
CA GLN A 105 -0.29 13.27 4.23
C GLN A 105 -1.57 13.91 3.69
N ARG A 106 -2.03 13.47 2.51
CA ARG A 106 -3.28 13.97 1.88
C ARG A 106 -4.50 13.70 2.76
N ASP A 107 -4.59 12.49 3.30
CA ASP A 107 -5.70 12.06 4.13
C ASP A 107 -5.66 12.77 5.50
N THR A 108 -4.47 12.95 6.08
CA THR A 108 -4.26 13.74 7.30
C THR A 108 -4.80 15.17 7.15
N ALA A 109 -4.52 15.84 6.02
CA ALA A 109 -5.03 17.19 5.75
C ALA A 109 -6.56 17.23 5.57
N MET A 110 -7.12 16.24 4.88
CA MET A 110 -8.56 16.12 4.68
C MET A 110 -9.30 15.86 6.02
N LEU A 111 -8.77 14.99 6.86
CA LEU A 111 -9.30 14.71 8.19
C LEU A 111 -9.28 15.95 9.08
N HIS A 112 -8.19 16.74 9.08
CA HIS A 112 -8.14 18.00 9.82
C HIS A 112 -9.26 18.97 9.43
N ARG A 113 -9.60 19.04 8.14
CA ARG A 113 -10.70 19.86 7.63
C ARG A 113 -12.05 19.33 8.09
N LEU A 114 -12.26 18.02 8.00
CA LEU A 114 -13.47 17.37 8.48
C LEU A 114 -13.69 17.61 9.98
N LEU A 115 -12.66 17.45 10.81
CA LEU A 115 -12.74 17.74 12.24
C LEU A 115 -13.10 19.20 12.52
N HIS A 116 -12.51 20.14 11.77
CA HIS A 116 -12.87 21.55 11.90
C HIS A 116 -14.35 21.80 11.60
N ASP A 117 -14.89 21.19 10.54
CA ASP A 117 -16.30 21.35 10.17
C ASP A 117 -17.24 20.69 11.20
N ILE A 118 -16.85 19.55 11.77
CA ILE A 118 -17.60 18.88 12.85
C ILE A 118 -17.63 19.75 14.11
N GLU A 119 -16.45 20.18 14.59
CA GLU A 119 -16.32 21.03 15.78
C GLU A 119 -17.14 22.32 15.66
N LYS A 120 -17.12 22.95 14.48
CA LYS A 120 -17.90 24.16 14.18
C LYS A 120 -19.41 23.93 14.24
N ASN A 121 -19.90 22.75 13.84
CA ASN A 121 -21.33 22.45 13.89
C ASN A 121 -21.79 22.00 15.28
N ILE A 122 -20.91 21.38 16.08
CA ILE A 122 -21.21 21.02 17.48
C ILE A 122 -21.26 22.26 18.39
N THR A 123 -20.47 23.29 18.08
CA THR A 123 -20.40 24.53 18.88
C THR A 123 -21.53 25.53 18.53
N LYS A 124 -22.35 25.25 17.52
CA LYS A 124 -23.51 26.06 17.12
C LYS A 124 -24.79 25.55 17.73
#